data_AF-A0A512IL74-F1
#
_entry.id   AF-A0A512IL74-F1
#
_cell.length_a   1.000
_cell.length_b   1.000
_cell.length_c   1.000
_cell.angle_alpha   90.00
_cell.angle_beta   90.00
_cell.angle_gamma   90.00
#
_symmetry.space_group_name_H-M   'P 1'
#
loop_
_entity.id
_entity.type
_entity.pdbx_description
1 polymer ?
#
loop_
_entity_poly.entity_id
_entity_poly.type
_entity_poly.pdbx_seq_one_letter_code
_entity_poly.pdbx_strand_id
1 'polypeptide(L)'
;MMSMSLRALALLACLAATPVLAQSASPATPPMKASPSAAPAAAPAKDAAKDSAKTPLLDLNSATAEELSKLKGIGDVRSAAIVKGRPYKGKDELVQKKIIPEGVYAGIKDQIIAKQK
;
A
#
# COMPACT_ATOMS: atom_id res chain seq x y z
N MET A 1 42.19 25.21 31.89
CA MET A 1 41.85 25.29 33.33
C MET A 1 40.79 24.24 33.61
N MET A 2 41.08 23.38 34.58
CA MET A 2 40.47 22.08 34.90
C MET A 2 39.02 22.19 35.41
N SER A 3 38.16 21.23 35.08
CA SER A 3 37.33 20.52 36.08
C SER A 3 36.62 19.30 35.48
N MET A 4 37.10 18.13 35.88
CA MET A 4 36.43 16.83 35.82
C MET A 4 35.42 16.73 36.97
N SER A 5 34.35 15.96 36.79
CA SER A 5 33.85 15.09 37.85
C SER A 5 33.15 13.85 37.30
N LEU A 6 33.73 12.75 37.74
CA LEU A 6 33.51 11.35 37.44
C LEU A 6 32.41 10.80 38.37
N ARG A 7 31.47 10.00 37.84
CA ARG A 7 30.77 9.00 38.65
C ARG A 7 30.84 7.63 37.98
N ALA A 8 31.75 6.84 38.53
CA ALA A 8 31.88 5.39 38.46
C ALA A 8 30.58 4.73 38.97
N LEU A 9 30.02 3.75 38.25
CA LEU A 9 30.28 2.30 38.34
C LEU A 9 29.29 1.58 39.28
N ALA A 10 28.47 0.71 38.70
CA ALA A 10 28.19 -0.62 39.23
C ALA A 10 27.58 -1.52 38.14
N LEU A 11 28.43 -2.41 37.61
CA LEU A 11 28.05 -3.63 36.89
C LEU A 11 27.36 -4.62 37.85
N LEU A 12 26.38 -5.38 37.37
CA LEU A 12 26.33 -6.83 37.68
C LEU A 12 25.51 -7.61 36.65
N ALA A 13 26.08 -8.73 36.22
CA ALA A 13 25.68 -9.62 35.14
C ALA A 13 25.00 -10.91 35.64
N CYS A 14 24.29 -11.62 34.74
CA CYS A 14 24.08 -13.08 34.64
C CYS A 14 22.98 -13.30 33.55
N LEU A 15 23.19 -13.85 32.35
CA LEU A 15 23.80 -15.09 31.84
C LEU A 15 23.00 -16.37 32.12
N ALA A 16 22.75 -17.14 31.04
CA ALA A 16 22.23 -18.52 30.93
C ALA A 16 20.69 -18.69 30.99
N ALA A 17 20.00 -19.55 30.23
CA ALA A 17 20.34 -20.48 29.16
C ALA A 17 19.05 -20.96 28.45
N THR A 18 19.13 -21.23 27.14
CA THR A 18 18.20 -22.08 26.37
C THR A 18 18.45 -23.55 26.68
N PRO A 19 17.42 -24.42 26.74
CA PRO A 19 17.07 -25.26 25.58
C PRO A 19 15.53 -25.51 25.50
N VAL A 20 14.98 -25.98 24.38
CA VAL A 20 14.66 -27.41 24.22
C VAL A 20 14.42 -27.73 22.74
N LEU A 21 15.04 -28.84 22.35
CA LEU A 21 15.13 -29.45 21.03
C LEU A 21 13.98 -30.45 20.81
N ALA A 22 13.40 -30.43 19.62
CA ALA A 22 12.82 -31.54 18.85
C ALA A 22 11.86 -32.55 19.51
N GLN A 23 10.62 -32.59 19.02
CA GLN A 23 9.82 -33.82 19.01
C GLN A 23 9.21 -34.08 17.63
N SER A 24 9.82 -35.08 16.99
CA SER A 24 9.42 -36.04 15.95
C SER A 24 8.31 -35.74 14.93
N ALA A 25 8.71 -35.99 13.68
CA ALA A 25 7.85 -36.33 12.55
C ALA A 25 7.04 -37.63 12.76
N SER A 26 5.88 -37.73 12.11
CA SER A 26 5.44 -38.96 11.46
C SER A 26 4.44 -38.65 10.32
N PRO A 27 4.52 -39.36 9.16
CA PRO A 27 3.75 -39.08 7.96
C PRO A 27 2.50 -39.96 7.83
N ALA A 28 1.48 -39.51 7.10
CA ALA A 28 0.51 -40.37 6.42
C ALA A 28 -0.23 -39.61 5.31
N THR A 29 -0.19 -40.17 4.10
CA THR A 29 -0.85 -39.75 2.85
C THR A 29 -2.37 -40.15 2.84
N PRO A 30 -3.20 -39.62 1.91
CA PRO A 30 -4.68 -39.47 1.94
C PRO A 30 -5.40 -40.70 1.30
N PRO A 31 -6.68 -40.72 0.77
CA PRO A 31 -7.81 -39.77 0.69
C PRO A 31 -9.23 -40.40 0.95
N MET A 32 -10.31 -39.66 0.61
CA MET A 32 -11.76 -40.02 0.55
C MET A 32 -12.52 -39.88 1.89
N LYS A 33 -13.75 -39.35 1.99
CA LYS A 33 -14.89 -39.32 1.06
C LYS A 33 -15.94 -38.27 1.50
N ALA A 34 -16.49 -37.53 0.52
CA ALA A 34 -17.85 -36.94 0.36
C ALA A 34 -18.58 -36.36 1.60
N SER A 35 -18.81 -35.03 1.69
CA SER A 35 -20.00 -34.27 1.18
C SER A 35 -21.30 -34.49 1.99
N PRO A 36 -22.32 -33.60 1.94
CA PRO A 36 -22.37 -32.14 1.68
C PRO A 36 -23.20 -31.38 2.75
N SER A 37 -23.04 -30.06 2.91
CA SER A 37 -24.19 -29.20 3.26
C SER A 37 -23.92 -27.74 2.96
N ALA A 38 -24.97 -27.09 2.50
CA ALA A 38 -25.03 -25.80 1.86
C ALA A 38 -24.73 -24.62 2.79
N ALA A 39 -24.00 -23.63 2.25
CA ALA A 39 -24.52 -22.27 2.06
C ALA A 39 -23.46 -21.43 1.31
N PRO A 40 -23.64 -21.17 0.01
CA PRO A 40 -22.84 -20.16 -0.67
C PRO A 40 -23.30 -18.80 -0.16
N ALA A 41 -22.51 -18.17 0.71
CA ALA A 41 -22.61 -16.72 0.91
C ALA A 41 -22.09 -16.05 -0.35
N ALA A 42 -22.98 -15.98 -1.34
CA ALA A 42 -22.85 -15.13 -2.50
C ALA A 42 -22.73 -13.68 -2.02
N ALA A 43 -21.55 -13.11 -2.21
CA ALA A 43 -21.40 -11.68 -2.36
C ALA A 43 -20.50 -11.39 -3.57
N PRO A 44 -21.00 -11.53 -4.81
CA PRO A 44 -20.49 -10.72 -5.89
C PRO A 44 -21.38 -9.47 -5.97
N ALA A 45 -21.14 -8.47 -5.12
CA ALA A 45 -21.55 -7.11 -5.46
C ALA A 45 -20.55 -6.57 -6.49
N LYS A 46 -20.58 -7.18 -7.68
CA LYS A 46 -20.01 -6.64 -8.90
C LYS A 46 -20.96 -5.54 -9.38
N ASP A 47 -20.89 -4.39 -8.70
CA ASP A 47 -21.43 -3.15 -9.22
C ASP A 47 -20.39 -2.06 -9.07
N ALA A 48 -19.58 -1.92 -10.11
CA ALA A 48 -19.00 -0.65 -10.49
C ALA A 48 -18.79 -0.65 -12.00
N ALA A 49 -19.87 -0.23 -12.67
CA ALA A 49 -19.87 0.54 -13.90
C ALA A 49 -19.12 -0.05 -15.11
N LYS A 50 -19.93 -0.46 -16.10
CA LYS A 50 -19.63 -0.13 -17.50
C LYS A 50 -19.36 1.37 -17.58
N ASP A 51 -18.09 1.78 -17.61
CA ASP A 51 -17.73 3.11 -18.05
C ASP A 51 -16.88 2.97 -19.30
N SER A 52 -17.58 3.07 -20.42
CA SER A 52 -17.14 3.62 -21.70
C SER A 52 -15.71 3.28 -22.13
N ALA A 53 -15.62 2.47 -23.19
CA ALA A 53 -14.45 2.32 -24.05
C ALA A 53 -14.04 3.66 -24.72
N LYS A 54 -13.54 4.57 -23.88
CA LYS A 54 -12.73 5.74 -24.20
C LYS A 54 -11.36 5.39 -23.63
N THR A 55 -10.29 5.77 -24.31
CA THR A 55 -8.89 5.61 -23.89
C THR A 55 -8.75 5.60 -22.37
N PRO A 56 -8.15 4.56 -21.76
CA PRO A 56 -8.19 4.36 -20.31
C PRO A 56 -7.48 5.51 -19.59
N LEU A 57 -8.23 6.54 -19.20
CA LEU A 57 -7.74 7.60 -18.32
C LEU A 57 -7.56 7.03 -16.92
N LEU A 58 -6.43 7.36 -16.31
CA LEU A 58 -6.10 6.94 -14.96
C LEU A 58 -6.94 7.71 -13.95
N ASP A 59 -7.71 7.01 -13.12
CA ASP A 59 -8.48 7.66 -12.05
C ASP A 59 -7.58 7.98 -10.85
N LEU A 60 -7.42 9.24 -10.48
CA LEU A 60 -6.61 9.66 -9.34
C LEU A 60 -7.08 9.08 -7.99
N ASN A 61 -8.37 8.78 -7.86
CA ASN A 61 -8.96 8.26 -6.62
C ASN A 61 -8.80 6.75 -6.48
N SER A 62 -8.67 6.03 -7.59
CA SER A 62 -8.63 4.55 -7.61
C SER A 62 -7.36 3.95 -8.17
N ALA A 63 -6.55 4.70 -8.93
CA ALA A 63 -5.29 4.22 -9.49
C ALA A 63 -4.33 3.73 -8.42
N THR A 64 -3.42 2.85 -8.79
CA THR A 64 -2.32 2.43 -7.91
C THR A 64 -1.15 3.41 -7.99
N ALA A 65 -0.24 3.35 -7.01
CA ALA A 65 0.98 4.15 -7.03
C ALA A 65 1.82 3.86 -8.28
N GLU A 66 1.91 2.58 -8.69
CA GLU A 66 2.68 2.17 -9.87
C GLU A 66 2.10 2.72 -11.17
N GLU A 67 0.78 2.75 -11.30
CA GLU A 67 0.13 3.34 -12.47
C GLU A 67 0.34 4.86 -12.55
N LEU A 68 0.29 5.54 -11.41
CA LEU A 68 0.60 6.97 -11.34
C LEU A 68 2.09 7.23 -11.63
N SER A 69 3.00 6.38 -11.17
CA SER A 69 4.45 6.47 -11.44
C SER A 69 4.82 6.29 -12.93
N LYS A 70 3.90 5.75 -13.76
CA LYS A 70 4.12 5.63 -15.22
C LYS A 70 3.87 6.95 -15.97
N LEU A 71 3.23 7.93 -15.32
CA LEU A 71 2.94 9.21 -15.94
C LEU A 71 4.20 10.07 -16.04
N LYS A 72 4.33 10.83 -17.14
CA LYS A 72 5.50 11.70 -17.38
C LYS A 72 5.66 12.71 -16.23
N GLY A 73 6.74 12.58 -15.45
CA GLY A 73 7.05 13.49 -14.34
C GLY A 73 6.37 13.16 -13.01
N ILE A 74 5.59 12.08 -12.95
CA ILE A 74 5.14 11.47 -11.70
C ILE A 74 6.01 10.23 -11.49
N GLY A 75 6.95 10.29 -10.56
CA GLY A 75 7.68 9.09 -10.08
C GLY A 75 7.12 8.65 -8.72
N ASP A 76 7.78 7.70 -8.08
CA ASP A 76 7.31 7.06 -6.83
C ASP A 76 7.04 8.05 -5.69
N VAL A 77 7.85 9.11 -5.60
CA VAL A 77 7.67 10.15 -4.59
C VAL A 77 6.36 10.91 -4.81
N ARG A 78 6.03 11.24 -6.06
CA ARG A 78 4.81 11.99 -6.38
C ARG A 78 3.59 11.09 -6.40
N SER A 79 3.70 9.86 -6.88
CA SER A 79 2.59 8.91 -6.84
C SER A 79 2.20 8.59 -5.40
N ALA A 80 3.16 8.39 -4.49
CA ALA A 80 2.89 8.25 -3.06
C ALA A 80 2.18 9.47 -2.47
N ALA A 81 2.59 10.68 -2.84
CA ALA A 81 1.93 11.91 -2.42
C ALA A 81 0.48 12.00 -2.95
N ILE A 82 0.24 11.57 -4.21
CA ILE A 82 -1.11 11.50 -4.79
C ILE A 82 -1.97 10.48 -4.03
N VAL A 83 -1.44 9.29 -3.72
CA VAL A 83 -2.18 8.28 -2.95
C VAL A 83 -2.54 8.80 -1.56
N LYS A 84 -1.60 9.48 -0.89
CA LYS A 84 -1.80 10.05 0.45
C LYS A 84 -2.78 11.23 0.47
N GLY A 85 -2.96 11.93 -0.64
CA GLY A 85 -3.81 13.12 -0.76
C GLY A 85 -5.26 12.87 -1.14
N ARG A 86 -5.69 11.60 -1.29
CA ARG A 86 -7.08 11.23 -1.62
C ARG A 86 -8.04 11.62 -0.48
N PRO A 87 -9.31 11.99 -0.77
CA PRO A 87 -9.99 11.99 -2.07
C PRO A 87 -9.82 13.29 -2.89
N TYR A 88 -9.88 13.17 -4.21
CA TYR A 88 -9.83 14.26 -5.19
C TYR A 88 -11.18 14.50 -5.87
N LYS A 89 -11.63 15.75 -5.86
CA LYS A 89 -12.78 16.32 -6.56
C LYS A 89 -12.53 16.51 -8.05
N GLY A 90 -11.29 16.83 -8.41
CA GLY A 90 -10.87 17.10 -9.78
C GLY A 90 -9.38 16.87 -9.96
N LYS A 91 -8.96 16.76 -11.23
CA LYS A 91 -7.54 16.60 -11.59
C LYS A 91 -6.69 17.83 -11.25
N ASP A 92 -7.31 19.02 -11.19
CA ASP A 92 -6.66 20.28 -10.83
C ASP A 92 -6.24 20.33 -9.36
N GLU A 93 -6.84 19.51 -8.48
CA GLU A 93 -6.48 19.45 -7.06
C GLU A 93 -5.05 18.96 -6.84
N LEU A 94 -4.45 18.26 -7.80
CA LEU A 94 -3.03 17.89 -7.73
C LEU A 94 -2.12 19.11 -7.66
N VAL A 95 -2.50 20.19 -8.36
CA VAL A 95 -1.77 21.46 -8.35
C VAL A 95 -2.19 22.30 -7.14
N GLN A 96 -3.50 22.39 -6.86
CA GLN A 96 -4.01 23.20 -5.74
C GLN A 96 -3.47 22.73 -4.38
N LYS A 97 -3.35 21.41 -4.18
CA LYS A 97 -2.75 20.82 -2.99
C LYS A 97 -1.22 20.75 -3.05
N LYS A 98 -0.60 21.31 -4.10
CA LYS A 98 0.84 21.32 -4.35
C LYS A 98 1.47 19.93 -4.33
N ILE A 99 0.72 18.90 -4.76
CA ILE A 99 1.23 17.54 -4.91
C ILE A 99 2.16 17.47 -6.13
N ILE A 100 1.77 18.16 -7.20
CA ILE A 100 2.52 18.22 -8.45
C ILE A 100 2.63 19.70 -8.91
N PRO A 101 3.73 20.09 -9.57
CA PRO A 101 3.86 21.42 -10.17
C PRO A 101 3.07 21.50 -11.48
N GLU A 102 2.70 22.72 -11.88
CA GLU A 102 1.89 22.99 -13.08
C GLU A 102 2.50 22.42 -14.36
N GLY A 103 3.82 22.50 -14.53
CA GLY A 103 4.49 21.97 -15.73
C GLY A 103 4.33 20.44 -15.89
N VAL A 104 4.24 19.71 -14.77
CA VAL A 104 4.03 18.26 -14.79
C VAL A 104 2.54 17.95 -15.00
N TYR A 105 1.67 18.70 -14.34
CA TYR A 105 0.22 18.61 -14.55
C TYR A 105 -0.15 18.76 -16.03
N ALA A 106 0.42 19.77 -16.70
CA ALA A 106 0.15 20.05 -18.11
C ALA A 106 0.44 18.86 -19.04
N GLY A 107 1.44 18.02 -18.72
CA GLY A 107 1.80 16.83 -19.50
C GLY A 107 0.96 15.59 -19.20
N ILE A 108 0.24 15.57 -18.07
CA ILE A 108 -0.52 14.39 -17.64
C ILE A 108 -2.03 14.61 -17.61
N LYS A 109 -2.52 15.87 -17.63
CA LYS A 109 -3.94 16.24 -17.47
C LYS A 109 -4.91 15.56 -18.44
N ASP A 110 -4.42 15.11 -19.59
CA ASP A 110 -5.19 14.40 -20.63
C ASP A 110 -5.21 12.88 -20.41
N GLN A 111 -4.32 12.37 -19.55
CA GLN A 111 -4.19 10.95 -19.19
C GLN A 111 -4.81 10.63 -17.83
N ILE A 112 -5.21 11.65 -17.07
CA ILE A 112 -5.78 11.50 -15.72
C ILE A 112 -7.20 12.06 -15.62
N ILE A 113 -8.01 11.42 -14.79
CA ILE A 113 -9.34 11.87 -14.39
C ILE A 113 -9.50 11.71 -12.88
N ALA A 114 -10.37 12.50 -12.25
CA ALA A 114 -10.78 12.27 -10.87
C ALA A 114 -12.31 12.13 -10.87
N LYS A 115 -12.81 10.90 -10.70
CA LYS A 115 -14.25 10.68 -10.60
C LYS A 115 -14.69 10.76 -9.14
N GLN A 116 -15.75 11.51 -8.90
CA GLN A 116 -16.47 11.49 -7.64
C GLN A 116 -17.41 10.29 -7.68
N LYS A 117 -17.29 9.39 -6.71
CA LYS A 117 -18.21 8.26 -6.53
C LYS A 117 -19.35 8.65 -5.60
#